data_AF-A0A1I1X1E4-F1
#
_entry.id   AF-A0A1I1X1E4-F1
#
_cell.length_a   1.000
_cell.length_b   1.000
_cell.length_c   1.000
_cell.angle_alpha   90.00
_cell.angle_beta   90.00
_cell.angle_gamma   90.00
#
_symmetry.space_group_name_H-M   'P 1'
#
loop_
_entity.id
_entity.type
_entity.pdbx_description
1 polymer ?
#
loop_
_entity_poly.entity_id
_entity_poly.type
_entity_poly.pdbx_seq_one_letter_code
_entity_poly.pdbx_strand_id
1 'polypeptide(L)'
;MRQKFAVGETQVVDDDRGGAAARTAAADGTPAVAELRAAVARVRRELAAYRPALPDRAVAEDELDALTRLAALPGPPGKLDTEVLRHSLLLVAAALGSVSALAEPVAELRLAVERATRQR
;
A
#
# COMPACT_ATOMS: atom_id res chain seq x y z
N MET A 1 11.05 60.21 25.75
CA MET A 1 12.28 59.40 25.62
C MET A 1 11.95 58.21 24.73
N ARG A 2 12.40 58.23 23.47
CA ARG A 2 12.13 57.18 22.46
C ARG A 2 13.31 56.20 22.43
N GLN A 3 13.08 54.94 22.76
CA GLN A 3 13.91 53.79 22.39
C GLN A 3 12.96 52.77 21.76
N LYS A 4 12.90 52.57 20.43
CA LYS A 4 13.87 52.03 19.46
C LYS A 4 14.31 50.59 19.74
N PHE A 5 13.42 49.69 19.28
CA PHE A 5 13.64 48.44 18.54
C PHE A 5 14.81 47.55 18.96
N ALA A 6 14.48 46.51 19.74
CA ALA A 6 15.28 45.31 19.83
C ALA A 6 14.92 44.37 18.68
N VAL A 7 15.97 43.97 17.97
CA VAL A 7 16.05 42.92 16.96
C VAL A 7 15.43 41.62 17.50
N GLY A 8 14.43 41.11 16.78
CA GLY A 8 13.85 39.78 16.99
C GLY A 8 14.01 38.97 15.72
N GLU A 9 14.86 37.95 15.80
CA GLU A 9 14.90 36.71 15.02
C GLU A 9 14.41 36.72 13.57
N THR A 10 15.37 36.63 12.66
CA THR A 10 15.17 36.00 11.34
C THR A 10 14.83 34.53 11.58
N GLN A 11 13.54 34.23 11.75
CA GLN A 11 13.04 32.88 11.75
C GLN A 11 13.16 32.31 10.33
N VAL A 12 13.98 31.26 10.27
CA VAL A 12 14.07 30.19 9.27
C VAL A 12 12.79 30.06 8.43
N VAL A 13 12.89 30.33 7.13
CA VAL A 13 11.96 29.83 6.10
C VAL A 13 12.69 28.69 5.39
N ASP A 14 12.70 27.54 6.05
CA ASP A 14 12.78 26.24 5.41
C ASP A 14 11.36 25.68 5.44
N ASP A 15 10.66 25.68 4.32
CA ASP A 15 9.74 24.62 3.90
C ASP A 15 9.01 25.04 2.62
N ASP A 16 9.32 24.38 1.50
CA ASP A 16 8.32 24.07 0.45
C ASP A 16 8.94 23.20 -0.66
N ARG A 17 9.64 22.13 -0.27
CA ARG A 17 10.03 21.07 -1.22
C ARG A 17 9.63 19.67 -0.76
N GLY A 18 8.47 19.56 -0.12
CA GLY A 18 7.86 18.28 0.29
C GLY A 18 6.35 18.16 0.05
N GLY A 19 5.64 19.23 -0.30
CA GLY A 19 4.18 19.28 -0.23
C GLY A 19 3.38 18.63 -1.38
N ALA A 20 4.02 18.18 -2.47
CA ALA A 20 3.29 17.67 -3.65
C ALA A 20 3.05 16.15 -3.63
N ALA A 21 3.92 15.36 -2.99
CA ALA A 21 3.79 13.90 -2.98
C ALA A 21 2.91 13.36 -1.84
N ALA A 22 2.72 14.12 -0.76
CA ALA A 22 1.92 13.68 0.39
C ALA A 22 0.40 13.91 0.22
N ARG A 23 -0.02 14.84 -0.65
CA ARG A 23 -1.45 15.18 -0.83
C ARG A 23 -2.22 14.24 -1.74
N THR A 24 -1.55 13.34 -2.45
CA THR A 24 -2.18 12.30 -3.28
C THR A 24 -2.37 10.96 -2.55
N ALA A 25 -1.84 10.81 -1.34
CA ALA A 25 -1.98 9.60 -0.52
C ALA A 25 -3.17 9.66 0.47
N ALA A 26 -3.73 10.83 0.72
CA ALA A 26 -4.79 11.04 1.72
C ALA A 26 -6.21 11.10 1.14
N ALA A 27 -6.37 11.02 -0.19
CA ALA A 27 -7.67 10.98 -0.83
C ALA A 27 -8.07 9.50 -1.03
N ASP A 28 -9.16 9.10 -0.36
CA ASP A 28 -10.06 8.00 -0.75
C ASP A 28 -9.80 6.60 -0.14
N GLY A 29 -9.20 6.50 1.06
CA GLY A 29 -9.13 5.22 1.77
C GLY A 29 -8.68 5.33 3.23
N THR A 30 -9.04 4.35 4.06
CA THR A 30 -8.44 4.19 5.39
C THR A 30 -6.93 3.95 5.25
N PRO A 31 -6.10 4.28 6.26
CA PRO A 31 -4.66 4.02 6.21
C PRO A 31 -4.33 2.55 5.89
N ALA A 32 -5.15 1.61 6.36
CA ALA A 32 -5.01 0.19 6.04
C ALA A 32 -5.25 -0.14 4.56
N VAL A 33 -6.18 0.56 3.88
CA VAL A 33 -6.41 0.40 2.44
C VAL A 33 -5.23 0.95 1.64
N ALA A 34 -4.64 2.06 2.07
CA ALA A 34 -3.45 2.62 1.44
C ALA A 34 -2.23 1.67 1.56
N GLU A 35 -2.02 1.09 2.74
CA GLU A 35 -0.98 0.07 2.97
C GLU A 35 -1.20 -1.17 2.09
N LEU A 36 -2.43 -1.65 1.96
CA LEU A 36 -2.78 -2.78 1.09
C LEU A 36 -2.45 -2.48 -0.38
N ARG A 37 -2.84 -1.31 -0.89
CA ARG A 37 -2.54 -0.89 -2.27
C ARG A 37 -1.03 -0.80 -2.51
N ALA A 38 -0.27 -0.28 -1.54
CA ALA A 38 1.19 -0.19 -1.63
C ALA A 38 1.84 -1.58 -1.67
N ALA A 39 1.40 -2.51 -0.83
CA ALA A 39 1.90 -3.88 -0.81
C ALA A 39 1.59 -4.63 -2.12
N VAL A 40 0.37 -4.49 -2.65
CA VAL A 40 0.00 -5.07 -3.96
C VAL A 40 0.91 -4.52 -5.07
N ALA A 41 1.14 -3.20 -5.10
CA ALA A 41 2.03 -2.58 -6.09
C ALA A 41 3.48 -3.07 -5.98
N ARG A 42 3.97 -3.33 -4.75
CA ARG A 42 5.29 -3.92 -4.50
C ARG A 42 5.36 -5.33 -5.10
N VAL A 43 4.40 -6.21 -4.79
CA VAL A 43 4.38 -7.59 -5.33
C VAL A 43 4.35 -7.57 -6.86
N ARG A 44 3.51 -6.74 -7.48
CA ARG A 44 3.43 -6.63 -8.94
C ARG A 44 4.76 -6.21 -9.58
N ARG A 45 5.48 -5.28 -8.95
CA ARG A 45 6.80 -4.84 -9.44
C ARG A 45 7.82 -5.98 -9.37
N GLU A 46 7.89 -6.68 -8.25
CA GLU A 46 8.82 -7.81 -8.08
C GLU A 46 8.47 -8.96 -9.04
N LEU A 47 7.17 -9.23 -9.26
CA LEU A 47 6.70 -10.22 -10.23
C LEU A 47 6.99 -9.83 -11.69
N ALA A 48 6.99 -8.54 -12.02
CA ALA A 48 7.39 -8.04 -13.33
C ALA A 48 8.92 -8.12 -13.54
N ALA A 49 9.70 -7.98 -12.47
CA ALA A 49 11.16 -8.15 -12.49
C ALA A 49 11.59 -9.63 -12.47
N TYR A 50 10.71 -10.53 -12.01
CA TYR A 50 10.97 -11.97 -11.95
C TYR A 50 10.98 -12.59 -13.36
N ARG A 51 12.19 -12.87 -13.86
CA ARG A 51 12.43 -13.45 -15.19
C ARG A 51 12.10 -14.95 -15.31
N PRO A 52 12.33 -15.80 -14.29
CA PRO A 52 12.03 -17.23 -14.44
C PRO A 52 10.54 -17.48 -14.69
N ALA A 53 10.24 -18.54 -15.46
CA ALA A 53 8.87 -18.91 -15.75
C ALA A 53 8.15 -19.36 -14.48
N LEU A 54 6.98 -18.76 -14.23
CA LEU A 54 6.06 -19.17 -13.17
C LEU A 54 4.85 -19.83 -13.83
N PRO A 55 4.52 -21.09 -13.49
CA PRO A 55 3.42 -21.83 -14.12
C PRO A 55 2.09 -21.07 -14.05
N ASP A 56 1.80 -20.47 -12.90
CA ASP A 56 0.54 -19.81 -12.61
C ASP A 56 0.68 -18.27 -12.53
N ARG A 57 1.65 -17.70 -13.27
CA ARG A 57 1.92 -16.25 -13.26
C ARG A 57 0.68 -15.41 -13.54
N ALA A 58 -0.08 -15.79 -14.57
CA ALA A 58 -1.28 -15.06 -14.98
C ALA A 58 -2.35 -15.08 -13.89
N VAL A 59 -2.53 -16.24 -13.21
CA VAL A 59 -3.45 -16.37 -12.08
C VAL A 59 -3.04 -15.44 -10.94
N ALA A 60 -1.75 -15.38 -10.61
CA ALA A 60 -1.26 -14.47 -9.58
C ALA A 60 -1.50 -12.99 -9.93
N GLU A 61 -1.28 -12.60 -11.19
CA GLU A 61 -1.52 -11.23 -11.67
C GLU A 61 -3.01 -10.86 -11.62
N ASP A 62 -3.90 -11.77 -12.06
CA ASP A 62 -5.35 -11.57 -12.02
C ASP A 62 -5.89 -11.37 -10.60
N GLU A 63 -5.36 -12.14 -9.64
CA GLU A 63 -5.73 -12.01 -8.22
C GLU A 63 -5.16 -10.73 -7.58
N LEU A 64 -3.95 -10.29 -7.97
CA LEU A 64 -3.41 -8.99 -7.53
C LEU A 64 -4.26 -7.82 -8.07
N ASP A 65 -4.78 -7.95 -9.30
CA ASP A 65 -5.73 -7.00 -9.85
C ASP A 65 -7.09 -7.06 -9.14
N ALA A 66 -7.54 -8.25 -8.72
CA ALA A 66 -8.74 -8.41 -7.89
C ALA A 66 -8.58 -7.72 -6.52
N LEU A 67 -7.44 -7.89 -5.85
CA LEU A 67 -7.12 -7.18 -4.61
C LEU A 67 -7.10 -5.66 -4.79
N THR A 68 -6.56 -5.18 -5.91
CA THR A 68 -6.59 -3.74 -6.25
C THR A 68 -8.02 -3.24 -6.41
N ARG A 69 -8.87 -3.98 -7.13
CA ARG A 69 -10.29 -3.65 -7.32
C ARG A 69 -11.04 -3.63 -5.99
N LEU A 70 -10.85 -4.65 -5.15
CA LEU A 70 -11.46 -4.73 -3.81
C LEU A 70 -11.05 -3.55 -2.92
N ALA A 71 -9.77 -3.16 -2.98
CA ALA A 71 -9.27 -2.00 -2.26
C ALA A 71 -9.77 -0.66 -2.82
N ALA A 72 -10.29 -0.62 -4.06
CA ALA A 72 -10.85 0.57 -4.70
C ALA A 72 -12.36 0.72 -4.55
N LEU A 73 -13.07 -0.33 -4.07
CA LEU A 73 -14.52 -0.27 -3.91
C LEU A 73 -14.92 0.79 -2.86
N PRO A 74 -15.86 1.69 -3.20
CA PRO A 74 -16.41 2.61 -2.22
C PRO A 74 -17.26 1.82 -1.21
N GLY A 75 -17.01 2.04 0.08
CA GLY A 75 -17.72 1.39 1.16
C GLY A 75 -17.36 2.02 2.50
N PRO A 76 -18.17 1.82 3.55
CA PRO A 76 -17.83 2.34 4.86
C PRO A 76 -16.45 1.79 5.27
N PRO A 77 -15.62 2.63 5.91
CA PRO A 77 -14.30 2.22 6.38
C PRO A 77 -14.44 0.94 7.21
N GLY A 78 -13.73 -0.12 6.83
CA GLY A 78 -13.77 -1.42 7.51
C GLY A 78 -14.69 -2.49 6.92
N LYS A 79 -15.40 -2.23 5.82
CA LYS A 79 -16.29 -3.21 5.16
C LYS A 79 -15.68 -3.93 3.96
N LEU A 80 -14.35 -4.06 3.90
CA LEU A 80 -13.76 -5.04 2.98
C LEU A 80 -14.13 -6.44 3.46
N ASP A 81 -14.61 -7.28 2.55
CA ASP A 81 -14.96 -8.65 2.86
C ASP A 81 -13.69 -9.44 3.21
N THR A 82 -13.54 -9.75 4.50
CA THR A 82 -12.39 -10.45 5.06
C THR A 82 -12.17 -11.80 4.40
N GLU A 83 -13.23 -12.53 4.07
CA GLU A 83 -13.12 -13.85 3.47
C GLU A 83 -12.64 -13.74 2.02
N VAL A 84 -13.16 -12.75 1.28
CA VAL A 84 -12.72 -12.49 -0.11
C VAL A 84 -11.25 -12.08 -0.14
N LEU A 85 -10.81 -11.17 0.75
CA LEU A 85 -9.40 -10.76 0.83
C LEU A 85 -8.47 -11.93 1.17
N ARG A 86 -8.85 -12.76 2.15
CA ARG A 86 -8.06 -13.94 2.54
C ARG A 86 -8.02 -14.96 1.42
N HIS A 87 -9.13 -15.18 0.72
CA HIS A 87 -9.21 -16.09 -0.41
C HIS A 87 -8.26 -15.66 -1.55
N SER A 88 -8.34 -14.40 -1.99
CA SER A 88 -7.42 -13.89 -3.02
C SER A 88 -5.95 -13.97 -2.58
N LEU A 89 -5.64 -13.71 -1.32
CA LEU A 89 -4.28 -13.90 -0.80
C LEU A 89 -3.81 -15.36 -0.89
N LEU A 90 -4.68 -16.31 -0.55
CA LEU A 90 -4.38 -17.73 -0.66
C LEU A 90 -4.16 -18.16 -2.10
N LEU A 91 -4.94 -17.63 -3.05
CA LEU A 91 -4.75 -17.88 -4.47
C LEU A 91 -3.43 -17.30 -5.00
N VAL A 92 -3.07 -16.06 -4.60
CA VAL A 92 -1.77 -15.47 -4.92
C VAL A 92 -0.63 -16.34 -4.35
N ALA A 93 -0.72 -16.76 -3.09
CA ALA A 93 0.31 -17.59 -2.47
C ALA A 93 0.42 -18.98 -3.12
N ALA A 94 -0.70 -19.58 -3.52
CA ALA A 94 -0.72 -20.86 -4.23
C ALA A 94 -0.12 -20.74 -5.63
N ALA A 95 -0.48 -19.68 -6.37
CA ALA A 95 0.00 -19.45 -7.73
C ALA A 95 1.50 -19.07 -7.79
N LEU A 96 2.00 -18.36 -6.78
CA LEU A 96 3.42 -18.01 -6.69
C LEU A 96 4.27 -19.15 -6.09
N GLY A 97 3.69 -20.06 -5.31
CA GLY A 97 4.39 -21.14 -4.63
C GLY A 97 5.44 -20.64 -3.61
N SER A 98 6.38 -21.51 -3.24
CA SER A 98 7.48 -21.17 -2.30
C SER A 98 8.67 -20.48 -2.98
N VAL A 99 8.42 -19.40 -3.74
CA VAL A 99 9.49 -18.62 -4.39
C VAL A 99 10.10 -17.65 -3.39
N SER A 100 11.32 -17.94 -2.94
CA SER A 100 12.03 -17.12 -1.94
C SER A 100 12.23 -15.67 -2.38
N ALA A 101 12.43 -15.42 -3.67
CA ALA A 101 12.55 -14.06 -4.23
C ALA A 101 11.29 -13.20 -4.07
N LEU A 102 10.12 -13.83 -3.88
CA LEU A 102 8.85 -13.16 -3.66
C LEU A 102 8.36 -13.28 -2.21
N ALA A 103 9.13 -13.92 -1.33
CA ALA A 103 8.70 -14.19 0.05
C ALA A 103 8.50 -12.90 0.86
N GLU A 104 9.44 -11.95 0.75
CA GLU A 104 9.34 -10.66 1.43
C GLU A 104 8.13 -9.83 0.97
N PRO A 105 7.94 -9.53 -0.33
CA PRO A 105 6.79 -8.73 -0.76
C PRO A 105 5.44 -9.43 -0.51
N VAL A 106 5.39 -10.78 -0.55
CA VAL A 106 4.18 -11.54 -0.19
C VAL A 106 3.90 -11.50 1.32
N ALA A 107 4.94 -11.51 2.16
CA ALA A 107 4.78 -11.35 3.61
C ALA A 107 4.24 -9.96 3.97
N GLU A 108 4.72 -8.90 3.30
CA GLU A 108 4.19 -7.54 3.44
C GLU A 108 2.71 -7.47 3.03
N LEU A 109 2.34 -8.11 1.90
CA LEU A 109 0.95 -8.20 1.45
C LEU A 109 0.05 -8.88 2.49
N ARG A 110 0.51 -9.98 3.08
CA ARG A 110 -0.22 -10.68 4.15
C ARG A 110 -0.44 -9.78 5.37
N LEU A 111 0.59 -9.06 5.82
CA LEU A 111 0.47 -8.12 6.94
C LEU A 111 -0.53 -7.00 6.64
N ALA A 112 -0.53 -6.48 5.41
CA ALA A 112 -1.46 -5.44 4.99
C ALA A 112 -2.91 -5.95 4.97
N VAL A 113 -3.15 -7.17 4.48
CA VAL A 113 -4.48 -7.83 4.54
C VAL A 113 -4.93 -8.04 6.00
N GLU A 114 -4.03 -8.46 6.88
CA GLU A 114 -4.34 -8.63 8.31
C GLU A 114 -4.74 -7.29 8.96
N ARG A 115 -4.03 -6.20 8.65
CA ARG A 115 -4.38 -4.86 9.16
C ARG A 115 -5.71 -4.36 8.59
N ALA A 116 -5.96 -4.58 7.30
CA ALA A 116 -7.22 -4.20 6.65
C ALA A 116 -8.43 -4.95 7.20
N THR A 117 -8.24 -6.17 7.73
CA THR A 117 -9.32 -7.04 8.21
C THR A 117 -9.52 -7.00 9.74
N ARG A 118 -8.59 -6.42 10.50
CA ARG A 118 -8.61 -6.39 11.98
C ARG A 118 -9.34 -5.17 12.57
N GLN A 119 -9.55 -4.07 11.81
CA GLN A 119 -10.18 -2.84 12.31
C GLN A 119 -11.73 -2.89 12.36
N ARG A 120 -12.31 -4.01 12.83
CA ARG A 120 -13.76 -4.07 13.10
C ARG A 120 -14.14 -3.37 14.38
#